data_AF-A0A935FSF4-F1
#
_entry.id   AF-A0A935FSF4-F1
#
_cell.length_a   1.000
_cell.length_b   1.000
_cell.length_c   1.000
_cell.angle_alpha   90.00
_cell.angle_beta   90.00
_cell.angle_gamma   90.00
#
_symmetry.space_group_name_H-M   'P 1'
#
loop_
_entity.id
_entity.type
_entity.pdbx_description
1 polymer ?
#
loop_
_entity_poly.entity_id
_entity_poly.type
_entity_poly.pdbx_seq_one_letter_code
_entity_poly.pdbx_strand_id
1 'polypeptide(L)'
;MIVGAYGYYSNTGRAYIYFGGPAMNNTADLIMSGETIDSYYGFSVSTAGDVNGDGFSDVIVGAGISSGFRQSVYIFRWGINE
;
A
#
# COMPACT_ATOMS: atom_id res chain seq x y z
N MET A 1 6.16 8.13 2.70
CA MET A 1 4.95 7.93 3.55
C MET A 1 3.99 7.02 2.81
N ILE A 2 3.29 6.14 3.54
CA ILE A 2 2.20 5.32 2.99
C ILE A 2 0.91 5.56 3.79
N VAL A 3 -0.23 5.64 3.10
CA VAL A 3 -1.55 5.88 3.70
C VAL A 3 -2.57 4.89 3.14
N GLY A 4 -3.30 4.20 4.01
CA GLY A 4 -4.36 3.28 3.64
C GLY A 4 -5.74 3.94 3.58
N ALA A 5 -6.60 3.48 2.66
CA ALA A 5 -7.98 3.91 2.50
C ALA A 5 -8.86 2.68 2.18
N TYR A 6 -9.00 1.79 3.15
CA TYR A 6 -9.73 0.52 3.00
C TYR A 6 -11.19 0.67 2.59
N GLY A 7 -11.85 1.80 2.89
CA GLY A 7 -13.24 2.07 2.53
C GLY A 7 -13.44 2.57 1.10
N TYR A 8 -12.39 2.65 0.28
CA TYR A 8 -12.49 3.11 -1.11
C TYR A 8 -13.39 2.18 -1.94
N TYR A 9 -14.31 2.77 -2.72
CA TYR A 9 -15.19 2.14 -3.72
C TYR A 9 -15.70 0.75 -3.30
N SER A 10 -16.77 0.72 -2.50
CA SER A 10 -17.37 -0.51 -1.95
C SER A 10 -16.33 -1.40 -1.24
N ASN A 11 -15.47 -0.79 -0.44
CA ASN A 11 -14.41 -1.50 0.29
C ASN A 11 -13.45 -2.32 -0.61
N THR A 12 -13.29 -1.94 -1.88
CA THR A 12 -12.14 -2.42 -2.68
C THR A 12 -10.83 -1.95 -2.03
N GLY A 13 -10.82 -0.73 -1.50
CA GLY A 13 -9.69 -0.21 -0.75
C GLY A 13 -8.53 0.28 -1.63
N ARG A 14 -7.71 1.16 -1.06
CA ARG A 14 -6.54 1.77 -1.71
C ARG A 14 -5.40 1.97 -0.73
N ALA A 15 -4.18 2.05 -1.26
CA ALA A 15 -3.02 2.58 -0.58
C ALA A 15 -2.35 3.66 -1.45
N TYR A 16 -1.92 4.73 -0.81
CA TYR A 16 -1.28 5.89 -1.43
C TYR A 16 0.14 6.01 -0.91
N ILE A 17 1.10 6.19 -1.81
CA ILE A 17 2.50 6.44 -1.46
C ILE A 17 2.84 7.88 -1.84
N TYR A 18 3.53 8.53 -0.91
CA TYR A 18 4.10 9.86 -1.06
C TYR A 18 5.60 9.76 -0.80
N PHE A 19 6.43 9.97 -1.82
CA PHE A 19 7.88 10.03 -1.68
C PHE A 19 8.31 11.30 -0.95
N GLY A 20 7.45 12.33 -0.97
CA GLY A 20 7.76 13.63 -0.43
C GLY A 20 8.65 14.42 -1.38
N GLY A 21 8.94 15.65 -1.01
CA GLY A 21 9.73 16.55 -1.83
C GLY A 21 10.06 17.83 -1.08
N PRO A 22 10.82 18.75 -1.71
CA PRO A 22 11.21 20.01 -1.10
C PRO A 22 10.01 20.91 -0.77
N ALA A 23 8.87 20.69 -1.44
CA ALA A 23 7.60 21.33 -1.13
C ALA A 23 6.56 20.29 -0.70
N MET A 24 5.76 20.64 0.31
CA MET A 24 4.60 19.84 0.67
C MET A 24 3.58 19.87 -0.47
N ASN A 25 3.11 18.69 -0.88
CA ASN A 25 1.97 18.54 -1.77
C ASN A 25 1.09 17.37 -1.30
N ASN A 26 -0.15 17.34 -1.78
CA ASN A 26 -1.15 16.31 -1.45
C ASN A 26 -1.41 15.35 -2.61
N THR A 27 -0.52 15.31 -3.60
CA THR A 27 -0.63 14.40 -4.74
C THR A 27 0.15 13.14 -4.40
N ALA A 28 -0.52 11.99 -4.46
CA ALA A 28 0.15 10.71 -4.27
C ALA A 28 1.02 10.40 -5.50
N ASP A 29 2.25 9.95 -5.25
CA ASP A 29 3.19 9.57 -6.30
C ASP A 29 2.87 8.18 -6.86
N LEU A 30 2.33 7.29 -6.02
CA LEU A 30 1.84 5.98 -6.44
C LEU A 30 0.52 5.65 -5.74
N ILE A 31 -0.41 5.05 -6.49
CA ILE A 31 -1.72 4.62 -6.00
C ILE A 31 -1.87 3.14 -6.31
N MET A 32 -2.14 2.35 -5.28
CA MET A 32 -2.37 0.91 -5.38
C MET A 32 -3.81 0.64 -4.97
N SER A 33 -4.57 -0.08 -5.79
CA SER A 33 -6.00 -0.35 -5.55
C SER A 33 -6.22 -1.84 -5.32
N GLY A 34 -7.14 -2.18 -4.42
CA GLY A 34 -7.62 -3.55 -4.31
C GLY A 34 -8.40 -3.95 -5.56
N GLU A 35 -8.30 -5.23 -5.92
CA GLU A 35 -8.85 -5.76 -7.16
C GLU A 35 -10.35 -6.11 -7.06
N THR A 36 -10.83 -6.44 -5.86
CA THR A 36 -12.20 -6.91 -5.62
C THR A 36 -12.90 -6.10 -4.53
N ILE A 37 -14.23 -5.96 -4.66
CA ILE A 37 -15.11 -5.41 -3.62
C ILE A 37 -14.92 -6.17 -2.30
N ASP A 38 -15.05 -5.48 -1.17
CA ASP A 38 -14.85 -6.04 0.17
C ASP A 38 -13.49 -6.72 0.39
N SER A 39 -12.45 -6.32 -0.35
CA SER A 39 -11.07 -6.74 -0.06
C SER A 39 -10.42 -5.90 1.03
N TYR A 40 -10.95 -4.71 1.34
CA TYR A 40 -10.41 -3.81 2.36
C TYR A 40 -8.91 -3.55 2.19
N TYR A 41 -8.44 -3.45 0.95
CA TYR A 41 -7.03 -3.19 0.67
C TYR A 41 -6.60 -1.85 1.26
N GLY A 42 -5.46 -1.82 1.97
CA GLY A 42 -5.05 -0.63 2.72
C GLY A 42 -5.72 -0.53 4.10
N PHE A 43 -6.15 -1.65 4.67
CA PHE A 43 -6.63 -1.70 6.06
C PHE A 43 -5.50 -1.45 7.06
N SER A 44 -4.32 -2.00 6.78
CA SER A 44 -3.09 -1.69 7.50
C SER A 44 -1.98 -1.39 6.50
N VAL A 45 -1.09 -0.47 6.86
CA VAL A 45 0.08 -0.10 6.05
C VAL A 45 1.28 0.13 6.97
N SER A 46 2.48 -0.23 6.50
CA SER A 46 3.73 0.02 7.21
C SER A 46 4.91 0.07 6.22
N THR A 47 6.01 0.69 6.64
CA THR A 47 7.31 0.46 6.01
C THR A 47 7.76 -0.98 6.28
N ALA A 48 8.41 -1.59 5.29
CA ALA A 48 8.94 -2.96 5.38
C ALA A 48 10.47 -3.00 5.55
N GLY A 49 11.14 -1.85 5.39
CA GLY A 49 12.59 -1.82 5.21
C GLY A 49 12.98 -2.26 3.79
N ASP A 50 14.26 -2.36 3.51
CA ASP A 50 14.77 -2.90 2.24
C ASP A 50 14.75 -4.44 2.29
N VAL A 51 13.74 -5.07 1.71
CA VAL A 51 13.52 -6.53 1.83
C VAL A 51 14.33 -7.31 0.79
N ASN A 52 14.67 -6.69 -0.34
CA ASN A 52 15.42 -7.31 -1.44
C ASN A 52 16.90 -6.89 -1.51
N GLY A 53 17.34 -5.93 -0.70
CA GLY A 53 18.73 -5.50 -0.59
C GLY A 53 19.18 -4.57 -1.72
N ASP A 54 18.25 -3.84 -2.36
CA ASP A 54 18.56 -2.96 -3.49
C ASP A 54 18.91 -1.51 -3.07
N GLY A 55 18.89 -1.24 -1.78
CA GLY A 55 19.22 0.05 -1.20
C GLY A 55 18.01 0.96 -1.02
N PHE A 56 16.79 0.49 -1.29
CA PHE A 56 15.58 1.28 -1.11
C PHE A 56 14.59 0.62 -0.14
N SER A 57 13.84 1.44 0.59
CA SER A 57 12.85 0.93 1.54
C SER A 57 11.55 0.52 0.85
N ASP A 58 11.13 -0.71 1.08
CA ASP A 58 9.87 -1.28 0.63
C ASP A 58 8.71 -0.93 1.57
N VAL A 59 7.50 -1.23 1.12
CA VAL A 59 6.27 -1.03 1.89
C VAL A 59 5.39 -2.27 1.89
N ILE A 60 4.62 -2.41 2.97
CA ILE A 60 3.65 -3.49 3.15
C ILE A 60 2.24 -2.91 3.25
N VAL A 61 1.30 -3.57 2.58
CA VAL A 61 -0.14 -3.27 2.65
C VAL A 61 -0.92 -4.53 3.01
N GLY A 62 -1.77 -4.43 4.03
CA GLY A 62 -2.72 -5.47 4.41
C GLY A 62 -4.08 -5.30 3.73
N ALA A 63 -4.69 -6.42 3.37
CA ALA A 63 -6.05 -6.51 2.88
C ALA A 63 -6.83 -7.63 3.59
N GLY A 64 -8.13 -7.44 3.75
CA GLY A 64 -9.08 -8.36 4.35
C GLY A 64 -9.41 -8.03 5.81
N ILE A 65 -10.69 -7.92 6.13
CA ILE A 65 -11.15 -7.82 7.52
C ILE A 65 -11.40 -9.20 8.12
N SER A 66 -11.03 -9.31 9.39
CA SER A 66 -11.15 -10.51 10.22
C SER A 66 -12.62 -10.90 10.44
N SER A 67 -13.17 -11.66 9.51
CA SER A 67 -14.33 -12.55 9.74
C SER A 67 -14.41 -13.65 8.69
N GLY A 68 -13.29 -14.36 8.46
CA GLY A 68 -13.29 -15.64 7.73
C GLY A 68 -12.66 -15.67 6.34
N PHE A 69 -12.10 -14.56 5.85
CA PHE A 69 -11.43 -14.50 4.56
C PHE A 69 -9.94 -14.18 4.71
N ARG A 70 -9.13 -14.81 3.84
CA ARG A 70 -7.66 -14.78 3.84
C ARG A 70 -7.13 -13.35 3.96
N GLN A 71 -6.29 -13.09 4.96
CA GLN A 71 -5.51 -11.85 5.01
C GLN A 71 -4.41 -11.93 3.97
N SER A 72 -4.39 -10.97 3.06
CA SER A 72 -3.35 -10.86 2.05
C SER A 72 -2.39 -9.74 2.46
N VAL A 73 -1.10 -10.08 2.45
CA VAL A 73 -0.02 -9.12 2.66
C VAL A 73 0.64 -8.89 1.31
N TYR A 74 0.69 -7.64 0.88
CA TYR A 74 1.34 -7.22 -0.35
C TYR A 74 2.62 -6.47 -0.01
N ILE A 75 3.75 -6.96 -0.53
CA ILE A 75 5.04 -6.26 -0.45
C ILE A 75 5.25 -5.55 -1.79
N PHE A 76 5.42 -4.24 -1.73
CA PHE A 76 5.76 -3.44 -2.90
C PHE A 76 7.22 -3.04 -2.83
N ARG A 77 7.96 -3.47 -3.85
CA ARG A 77 9.40 -3.29 -3.95
C ARG A 77 9.72 -1.97 -4.64
N TRP A 78 10.75 -1.28 -4.18
CA TRP A 78 11.21 -0.06 -4.82
C TRP A 78 12.60 -0.24 -5.42
N GLY A 79 12.72 -0.32 -6.75
CA GLY A 79 14.00 -0.50 -7.41
C GLY A 79 13.91 -0.24 -8.92
N ILE A 80 15.06 -0.04 -9.57
CA ILE A 80 15.14 0.07 -11.03
C ILE A 80 14.51 -1.16 -11.70
N ASN A 81 13.66 -0.92 -12.70
CA ASN A 81 12.85 -1.93 -13.39
C ASN A 81 13.58 -3.27 -13.64
N GLU A 82 13.02 -4.37 -13.13
CA GLU A 82 13.16 -5.70 -13.73
C GLU A 82 11.86 -6.05 -14.48
#